data_AF-A0A527WFA3-F1
#
_entry.id   AF-A0A527WFA3-F1
#
_cell.length_a   1.000
_cell.length_b   1.000
_cell.length_c   1.000
_cell.angle_alpha   90.00
_cell.angle_beta   90.00
_cell.angle_gamma   90.00
#
_symmetry.space_group_name_H-M   'P 1'
#
loop_
_entity.id
_entity.type
_entity.pdbx_description
1 polymer ?
#
loop_
_entity_poly.entity_id
_entity_poly.type
_entity_poly.pdbx_seq_one_letter_code
_entity_poly.pdbx_strand_id
1 'polypeptide(L)' 'MICVLAGEPRGCWRAVFEPAILHLYVEFAPSNKADWMSIDDFLARVPRDELHKQALERLMERITRAFSSS' A
#
# COMPACT_ATOMS: atom_id res chain seq x y z
N MET A 1 -3.61 -1.93 11.47
CA MET A 1 -2.58 -2.95 11.10
C MET A 1 -1.70 -2.36 10.01
N ILE A 2 -0.39 -2.59 10.04
CA ILE A 2 0.54 -2.07 9.02
C ILE A 2 1.21 -3.24 8.30
N CYS A 3 1.30 -3.14 6.98
CA CYS A 3 1.92 -4.11 6.11
C CYS A 3 2.91 -3.41 5.18
N VAL A 4 4.21 -3.71 5.29
CA VAL A 4 5.21 -3.19 4.36
C VAL A 4 5.05 -3.87 3.01
N LEU A 5 4.90 -3.06 1.96
CA LEU A 5 4.79 -3.51 0.57
C LEU A 5 6.16 -3.50 -0.11
N ALA A 6 6.91 -2.41 0.01
CA ALA A 6 8.28 -2.29 -0.48
C ALA A 6 9.04 -1.24 0.33
N GLY A 7 10.35 -1.38 0.50
CA GLY A 7 11.12 -0.43 1.31
C GLY A 7 12.59 -0.37 0.94
N GLU A 8 13.17 0.80 1.16
CA GLU A 8 14.59 1.12 1.05
C GLU A 8 15.02 1.98 2.26
N PRO A 9 16.32 2.26 2.47
CA PRO A 9 16.76 3.00 3.66
C PRO A 9 16.14 4.39 3.84
N ARG A 10 15.65 5.01 2.76
CA ARG A 10 15.07 6.36 2.77
C ARG A 10 13.55 6.41 2.97
N GLY A 11 12.86 5.28 2.81
CA GLY A 11 11.40 5.24 2.92
C GLY A 11 10.81 3.91 2.48
N CYS A 12 9.52 3.72 2.76
CA CYS A 12 8.85 2.48 2.40
C CYS A 12 7.35 2.67 2.15
N TRP A 13 6.86 1.99 1.12
CA TRP A 13 5.44 1.84 0.86
C TRP A 13 4.81 0.85 1.84
N ARG A 14 3.68 1.24 2.41
CA ARG A 14 2.94 0.45 3.40
C ARG A 14 1.45 0.46 3.07
N ALA A 15 0.80 -0.68 3.26
CA ALA A 15 -0.65 -0.74 3.39
C ALA A 15 -1.02 -0.58 4.88
N VAL A 16 -1.99 0.28 5.16
CA VAL A 16 -2.44 0.63 6.51
C VAL A 16 -3.94 0.37 6.62
N PHE A 17 -4.33 -0.52 7.53
CA PHE A 17 -5.72 -0.75 7.87
C PHE A 17 -6.15 0.15 9.02
N GLU A 18 -7.14 1.02 8.77
CA GLU A 18 -7.82 1.86 9.76
C GLU A 18 -9.11 1.17 10.24
N PRO A 19 -9.11 0.54 11.42
CA PRO A 19 -10.22 -0.28 11.89
C PRO A 19 -11.48 0.53 12.20
N ALA A 20 -11.37 1.82 12.55
CA ALA A 20 -12.52 2.63 12.91
C ALA A 20 -13.50 2.84 11.74
N ILE A 21 -12.99 2.85 10.52
CA ILE A 21 -13.77 3.05 9.29
C ILE A 21 -13.64 1.87 8.31
N LEU A 22 -13.02 0.77 8.76
CA LEU A 22 -12.80 -0.46 7.98
C LEU A 22 -12.17 -0.21 6.60
N HIS A 23 -11.27 0.76 6.52
CA HIS A 23 -10.66 1.19 5.26
C HIS A 23 -9.18 0.82 5.23
N LEU A 24 -8.71 0.31 4.10
CA LEU A 24 -7.30 0.13 3.80
C LEU A 24 -6.77 1.33 3.00
N TYR A 25 -5.66 1.89 3.46
CA TYR A 25 -4.91 2.94 2.80
C TYR A 25 -3.53 2.43 2.37
N VAL A 26 -2.90 3.18 1.47
CA VAL A 26 -1.50 3.05 1.11
C VAL A 26 -0.78 4.35 1.46
N GLU A 27 0.38 4.24 2.09
CA GLU A 27 1.24 5.38 2.44
C GLU A 27 2.68 5.13 2.01
N PHE A 28 3.44 6.21 1.78
CA PHE A 28 4.89 6.17 1.68
C PHE A 28 5.50 6.77 2.94
N ALA A 29 5.98 5.90 3.83
CA ALA A 29 6.47 6.29 5.14
C ALA A 29 7.93 6.77 5.12
N PRO A 30 8.28 7.74 5.99
CA PRO A 30 7.40 8.37 6.97
C PRO A 30 6.44 9.40 6.33
N SER A 31 5.17 9.35 6.72
CA SER A 31 4.08 10.20 6.21
C SER A 31 3.09 10.56 7.32
N ASN A 32 2.37 11.67 7.16
CA ASN A 32 1.25 12.00 8.05
C ASN A 32 -0.01 11.26 7.58
N LYS A 33 -0.99 11.05 8.48
CA LYS A 33 -2.28 10.44 8.12
C LYS A 33 -3.01 11.17 6.98
N ALA A 34 -2.80 12.49 6.88
CA ALA A 34 -3.37 13.31 5.80
C ALA A 34 -2.83 12.95 4.41
N ASP A 35 -1.68 12.28 4.33
CA ASP A 35 -1.02 11.87 3.08
C ASP A 35 -1.41 10.43 2.68
N TRP A 36 -2.29 9.77 3.43
CA TRP A 36 -2.76 8.43 3.13
C TRP A 36 -3.60 8.44 1.86
N MET A 37 -3.32 7.47 1.01
CA MET A 37 -3.99 7.30 -0.27
C MET A 37 -4.92 6.10 -0.20
N SER A 38 -6.10 6.17 -0.81
CA SER A 38 -6.94 4.99 -0.93
C SER A 38 -6.25 3.92 -1.78
N ILE A 39 -6.66 2.65 -1.67
CA ILE A 39 -6.18 1.61 -2.59
C ILE A 39 -6.47 2.04 -4.05
N ASP A 40 -7.69 2.51 -4.32
CA ASP A 40 -8.12 2.83 -5.68
C ASP A 40 -7.26 3.95 -6.30
N ASP A 41 -6.98 5.00 -5.52
CA ASP A 41 -6.09 6.08 -5.95
C ASP A 41 -4.66 5.59 -6.19
N PHE A 42 -4.19 4.63 -5.39
CA PHE A 42 -2.87 4.04 -5.57
C PHE A 42 -2.81 3.17 -6.83
N LEU A 43 -3.83 2.35 -7.08
CA LEU A 43 -3.93 1.51 -8.28
C LEU A 43 -4.12 2.34 -9.57
N ALA A 44 -4.80 3.48 -9.48
CA ALA A 44 -5.00 4.38 -10.61
C ALA A 44 -3.72 5.15 -11.01
N ARG A 45 -2.70 5.19 -10.14
CA ARG A 45 -1.44 5.90 -10.40
C ARG A 45 -0.47 5.03 -11.20
N VAL A 46 0.09 5.60 -12.26
CA VAL A 46 1.23 5.01 -12.96
C VAL A 46 2.45 5.01 -12.01
N PRO A 47 3.12 3.85 -11.78
CA PRO A 47 4.31 3.78 -10.94
C PRO A 47 5.41 4.71 -11.43
N ARG A 48 6.01 5.46 -10.50
CA ARG A 48 7.01 6.51 -10.80
C ARG A 48 8.44 6.01 -10.74
N ASP A 49 8.67 4.99 -9.92
CA ASP A 49 9.99 4.41 -9.64
C ASP A 49 9.86 2.90 -9.36
N GLU A 50 11.00 2.24 -9.24
CA GLU A 50 11.06 0.79 -9.03
C GLU A 50 10.47 0.38 -7.67
N LEU A 51 10.62 1.23 -6.66
CA LEU A 51 10.10 0.97 -5.32
C LEU A 51 8.56 0.99 -5.31
N HIS A 52 7.95 1.91 -6.05
CA HIS A 52 6.51 2.00 -6.26
C HIS A 52 6.00 0.80 -7.08
N LYS A 53 6.71 0.38 -8.13
CA LYS A 53 6.34 -0.84 -8.88
C LYS A 53 6.31 -2.06 -7.98
N GLN A 54 7.36 -2.28 -7.19
CA GLN A 54 7.42 -3.40 -6.23
C GLN A 54 6.27 -3.32 -5.22
N ALA A 55 5.94 -2.12 -4.75
CA ALA A 55 4.82 -1.94 -3.83
C ALA A 55 3.48 -2.32 -4.46
N LEU A 56 3.26 -1.93 -5.72
CA LEU A 56 2.07 -2.28 -6.50
C LEU A 56 1.96 -3.80 -6.69
N GLU A 57 3.03 -4.45 -7.13
CA GLU A 57 3.07 -5.90 -7.32
C GLU A 57 2.78 -6.65 -6.02
N ARG A 58 3.42 -6.27 -4.91
CA ARG A 58 3.18 -6.89 -3.59
C ARG A 58 1.78 -6.64 -3.06
N LEU A 59 1.18 -5.48 -3.36
CA LEU A 59 -0.20 -5.19 -2.98
C LEU A 59 -1.16 -6.10 -3.75
N MET A 60 -0.98 -6.19 -5.08
CA MET A 60 -1.79 -7.07 -5.93
C MET A 60 -1.66 -8.54 -5.54
N GLU A 61 -0.46 -9.03 -5.24
CA GLU A 61 -0.23 -10.39 -4.76
C GLU A 61 -1.04 -10.67 -3.48
N ARG A 62 -1.00 -9.74 -2.52
CA ARG A 62 -1.72 -9.88 -1.25
C ARG A 62 -3.23 -9.85 -1.43
N ILE A 63 -3.75 -8.95 -2.24
CA ILE A 63 -5.18 -8.87 -2.56
C ILE A 63 -5.63 -10.17 -3.22
N THR A 64 -4.90 -10.62 -4.25
CA THR A 64 -5.19 -11.87 -4.96
C THR A 64 -5.20 -13.05 -3.99
N ARG A 65 -4.18 -13.19 -3.14
CA ARG A 65 -4.10 -14.25 -2.14
C ARG A 65 -5.27 -14.21 -1.16
N ALA A 66 -5.69 -13.03 -0.71
CA ALA A 66 -6.84 -12.89 0.19
C ALA A 66 -8.13 -13.41 -0.44
N PHE A 67 -8.33 -13.20 -1.74
CA PHE A 67 -9.49 -13.73 -2.48
C PHE A 67 -9.34 -15.19 -2.90
N SER A 68 -8.14 -15.68 -3.16
CA SER A 68 -7.88 -17.08 -3.52
C SER A 68 -7.88 -18.05 -2.34
N SER A 69 -7.95 -17.54 -1.11
CA SER A 69 -8.02 -18.37 0.10
C SER A 69 -9.46 -18.76 0.48
N SER A 70 -10.40 -18.61 -0.47
CA SER A 70 -11.83 -18.91 -0.33
C SER A 70 -12.16 -20.36 -0.67
#